data_AF-A0A1F5VF74-F1
#
_entry.id   AF-A0A1F5VF74-F1
#
_cell.length_a   1.000
_cell.length_b   1.000
_cell.length_c   1.000
_cell.angle_alpha   90.00
_cell.angle_beta   90.00
_cell.angle_gamma   90.00
#
_symmetry.space_group_name_H-M   'P 1'
#
loop_
_entity.id
_entity.type
_entity.pdbx_description
1 polymer ?
#
loop_
_entity_poly.entity_id
_entity_poly.type
_entity_poly.pdbx_seq_one_letter_code
_entity_poly.pdbx_strand_id
1 'polypeptide(L)'
;MNSHYQKAVELANLIWRKTIELRRKPMKDAGLGSLLSIMRLANEAKTEENATEEHIAAIAPEIYEIILFGSVAAGAENPGDIDLMILDNGHFSDFFPCNTDKRHTENAYQDLGDNLVWLMYGWFNVNEVQLQKLLEGIEVDLHVLPLRFLKLQTTRAAIADKHKDPNFFKNAFRAALRFNRITGEFEPFTLEYLEDRYRCNLSDIR
;
A
#
# COMPACT_ATOMS: atom_id res chain seq x y z
N MET A 1 -10.14 -17.80 16.12
CA MET A 1 -9.90 -16.76 15.09
C MET A 1 -8.40 -16.52 15.06
N ASN A 2 -7.75 -16.57 13.88
CA ASN A 2 -6.31 -16.42 13.77
C ASN A 2 -5.88 -15.03 14.26
N SER A 3 -4.94 -14.95 15.20
CA SER A 3 -4.46 -13.68 15.77
C SER A 3 -3.92 -12.74 14.68
N HIS A 4 -3.25 -13.27 13.65
CA HIS A 4 -2.71 -12.49 12.54
C HIS A 4 -3.83 -11.83 11.74
N TYR A 5 -4.92 -12.54 11.47
CA TYR A 5 -6.08 -11.98 10.79
C TYR A 5 -6.69 -10.83 11.60
N GLN A 6 -6.86 -11.02 12.91
CA GLN A 6 -7.38 -9.96 13.80
C GLN A 6 -6.47 -8.73 13.80
N LYS A 7 -5.14 -8.92 13.86
CA LYS A 7 -4.18 -7.81 13.78
C LYS A 7 -4.20 -7.12 12.41
N ALA A 8 -4.35 -7.87 11.33
CA ALA A 8 -4.52 -7.31 9.99
C ALA A 8 -5.77 -6.42 9.92
N VAL A 9 -6.91 -6.85 10.48
CA VAL A 9 -8.14 -6.05 10.57
C VAL A 9 -7.92 -4.77 11.37
N GLU A 10 -7.30 -4.87 12.55
CA GLU A 10 -7.02 -3.71 13.40
C GLU A 10 -6.07 -2.71 12.71
N LEU A 11 -5.05 -3.21 12.01
CA LEU A 11 -4.10 -2.40 11.26
C LEU A 11 -4.77 -1.71 10.06
N ALA A 12 -5.57 -2.42 9.28
CA ALA A 12 -6.30 -1.84 8.15
C ALA A 12 -7.28 -0.74 8.59
N ASN A 13 -7.99 -0.95 9.70
CA ASN A 13 -8.84 0.07 10.32
C ASN A 13 -8.04 1.30 10.76
N LEU A 14 -6.88 1.10 11.38
CA LEU A 14 -6.01 2.20 11.79
C LEU A 14 -5.50 3.01 10.59
N ILE A 15 -5.00 2.34 9.55
CA ILE A 15 -4.53 2.96 8.30
C ILE A 15 -5.67 3.77 7.67
N TRP A 16 -6.85 3.18 7.54
CA TRP A 16 -8.02 3.86 6.96
C TRP A 16 -8.42 5.11 7.76
N ARG A 17 -8.54 4.99 9.09
CA ARG A 17 -8.85 6.12 9.97
C ARG A 17 -7.82 7.24 9.85
N LYS A 18 -6.52 6.89 9.84
CA LYS A 18 -5.44 7.85 9.74
C LYS A 18 -5.39 8.56 8.39
N THR A 19 -5.76 7.86 7.33
CA THR A 19 -5.95 8.44 5.99
C THR A 19 -7.06 9.51 6.01
N ILE A 20 -8.20 9.24 6.65
CA ILE A 20 -9.29 10.22 6.81
C ILE A 20 -8.83 11.42 7.65
N GLU A 21 -8.11 11.19 8.75
CA GLU A 21 -7.55 12.26 9.59
C GLU A 21 -6.62 13.16 8.76
N LEU A 22 -5.72 12.56 7.97
CA LEU A 22 -4.76 13.28 7.14
C LEU A 22 -5.46 14.15 6.09
N ARG A 23 -6.52 13.66 5.46
CA ARG A 23 -7.34 14.43 4.49
C ARG A 23 -8.03 15.65 5.11
N ARG A 24 -8.31 15.62 6.41
CA ARG A 24 -9.01 16.70 7.13
C ARG A 24 -8.04 17.70 7.77
N LYS A 25 -6.75 17.37 7.86
CA LYS A 25 -5.76 18.25 8.47
C LYS A 25 -5.49 19.46 7.57
N PRO A 26 -5.48 20.68 8.14
CA PRO A 26 -4.90 21.82 7.46
C PRO A 26 -3.45 21.54 7.07
N MET A 27 -3.01 22.00 5.90
CA MET A 27 -1.64 21.77 5.42
C MET A 27 -0.55 22.19 6.43
N LYS A 28 -0.79 23.26 7.19
CA LYS A 28 0.12 23.74 8.24
C LYS A 28 0.32 22.74 9.40
N ASP A 29 -0.62 21.81 9.57
CA ASP A 29 -0.64 20.79 10.61
C ASP A 29 -0.31 19.40 10.03
N ALA A 30 -0.04 19.32 8.71
CA ALA A 30 0.49 18.13 8.07
C ALA A 30 1.97 17.96 8.46
N GLY A 31 2.35 16.74 8.81
CA GLY A 31 3.74 16.43 9.13
C GLY A 31 4.66 16.67 7.93
N LEU A 32 5.97 16.82 8.18
CA LEU A 32 6.97 17.07 7.13
C LEU A 32 6.93 16.01 6.02
N GLY A 33 6.75 14.73 6.35
CA GLY A 33 6.65 13.65 5.35
C GLY A 33 5.47 13.81 4.38
N SER A 34 4.30 14.19 4.91
CA SER A 34 3.13 14.48 4.09
C SER A 34 3.32 15.72 3.21
N LEU A 35 4.03 16.74 3.71
CA LEU A 35 4.34 17.96 2.93
C LEU A 35 5.35 17.68 1.82
N LEU A 36 6.40 16.89 2.08
CA LEU A 36 7.38 16.48 1.07
C LEU A 36 6.70 15.76 -0.10
N SER A 37 5.65 14.99 0.20
CA SER A 37 4.88 14.26 -0.80
C SER A 37 4.21 15.17 -1.82
N ILE A 38 3.47 16.13 -1.27
CA ILE A 38 2.78 17.17 -2.01
C ILE A 38 3.79 18.04 -2.77
N MET A 39 4.91 18.41 -2.14
CA MET A 39 5.91 19.29 -2.73
C MET A 39 6.63 18.66 -3.93
N ARG A 40 7.02 17.38 -3.85
CA ARG A 40 7.69 16.71 -4.97
C ARG A 40 6.76 16.58 -6.17
N LEU A 41 5.53 16.09 -5.94
CA LEU A 41 4.51 15.92 -6.97
C LEU A 41 4.12 17.27 -7.59
N ALA A 42 3.97 18.32 -6.78
CA ALA A 42 3.73 19.67 -7.28
C ALA A 42 4.91 20.26 -8.06
N ASN A 43 6.14 19.79 -7.83
CA ASN A 43 7.32 20.21 -8.58
C ASN A 43 7.40 19.48 -9.93
N GLU A 44 7.15 18.16 -9.94
CA GLU A 44 7.09 17.33 -11.15
C GLU A 44 5.99 17.82 -12.10
N ALA A 45 4.83 18.16 -11.57
CA ALA A 45 3.71 18.78 -12.30
C ALA A 45 4.03 20.14 -12.92
N LYS A 46 5.02 20.88 -12.42
CA LYS A 46 5.46 22.18 -12.99
C LYS A 46 6.49 22.03 -14.10
N THR A 47 7.26 20.94 -14.08
CA THR A 47 8.30 20.67 -15.07
C THR A 47 7.78 20.01 -16.34
N GLU A 48 6.67 19.29 -16.25
CA GLU A 48 5.95 18.79 -17.42
C GLU A 48 4.94 19.85 -17.88
N GLU A 49 5.06 20.36 -19.11
CA GLU A 49 4.22 21.45 -19.66
C GLU A 49 2.70 21.20 -19.58
N ASN A 50 2.26 19.98 -19.24
CA ASN A 50 0.90 19.68 -18.82
C ASN A 50 0.96 18.67 -17.67
N ALA A 51 0.83 19.13 -16.42
CA ALA A 51 0.53 18.23 -15.31
C ALA A 51 -0.66 17.33 -15.70
N THR A 52 -0.40 16.03 -15.86
CA THR A 52 -1.45 15.08 -16.20
C THR A 52 -2.48 15.04 -15.06
N GLU A 53 -3.73 14.68 -15.36
CA GLU A 53 -4.76 14.51 -14.32
C GLU A 53 -4.31 13.51 -13.23
N GLU A 54 -3.46 12.54 -13.59
CA GLU A 54 -2.85 11.58 -12.66
C GLU A 54 -1.88 12.25 -11.67
N HIS A 55 -1.04 13.19 -12.11
CA HIS A 55 -0.14 13.97 -11.23
C HIS A 55 -0.91 14.83 -10.24
N ILE A 56 -2.03 15.42 -10.66
CA ILE A 56 -2.89 16.21 -9.76
C ILE A 56 -3.60 15.29 -8.76
N ALA A 57 -4.09 14.12 -9.21
CA ALA A 57 -4.77 13.16 -8.35
C ALA A 57 -3.84 12.55 -7.29
N ALA A 58 -2.53 12.45 -7.56
CA ALA A 58 -1.51 11.98 -6.62
C ALA A 58 -1.28 12.92 -5.42
N ILE A 59 -1.74 14.18 -5.48
CA ILE A 59 -1.62 15.13 -4.36
C ILE A 59 -2.50 14.69 -3.17
N ALA A 60 -3.65 14.08 -3.44
CA ALA A 60 -4.57 13.66 -2.40
C ALA A 60 -4.04 12.39 -1.71
N PRO A 61 -3.96 12.35 -0.36
CA PRO A 61 -3.57 11.17 0.40
C PRO A 61 -4.71 10.15 0.45
N GLU A 62 -5.23 9.74 -0.71
CA GLU A 62 -6.32 8.78 -0.83
C GLU A 62 -5.75 7.37 -0.94
N ILE A 63 -6.12 6.52 0.01
CA ILE A 63 -6.02 5.08 -0.17
C ILE A 63 -7.30 4.60 -0.85
N TYR A 64 -7.17 3.87 -1.93
CA TYR A 64 -8.26 3.33 -2.74
C TYR A 64 -8.61 1.89 -2.39
N GLU A 65 -7.61 1.05 -2.10
CA GLU A 65 -7.81 -0.31 -1.61
C GLU A 65 -6.78 -0.64 -0.53
N ILE A 66 -7.19 -1.48 0.42
CA ILE A 66 -6.30 -2.18 1.34
C ILE A 66 -6.59 -3.66 1.13
N ILE A 67 -5.59 -4.44 0.79
CA ILE A 67 -5.71 -5.83 0.38
C ILE A 67 -4.83 -6.67 1.30
N LEU A 68 -5.43 -7.67 1.94
CA LEU A 68 -4.72 -8.71 2.67
C LEU A 68 -4.51 -9.87 1.72
N PHE A 69 -3.29 -10.38 1.62
CA PHE A 69 -2.98 -11.53 0.78
C PHE A 69 -2.07 -12.53 1.51
N GLY A 70 -1.56 -13.52 0.79
CA GLY A 70 -0.63 -14.49 1.33
C GLY A 70 -1.26 -15.48 2.32
N SER A 71 -0.46 -15.96 3.26
CA SER A 71 -0.82 -17.07 4.15
C SER A 71 -2.02 -16.75 5.04
N VAL A 72 -2.13 -15.51 5.52
CA VAL A 72 -3.25 -15.07 6.37
C VAL A 72 -4.56 -15.07 5.57
N ALA A 73 -4.55 -14.52 4.36
CA ALA A 73 -5.73 -14.50 3.48
C ALA A 73 -6.15 -15.92 3.04
N ALA A 74 -5.19 -16.84 2.89
CA ALA A 74 -5.43 -18.25 2.60
C ALA A 74 -5.99 -19.04 3.80
N GLY A 75 -6.04 -18.45 5.00
CA GLY A 75 -6.55 -19.09 6.21
C GLY A 75 -5.57 -20.09 6.83
N ALA A 76 -4.26 -19.93 6.62
CA ALA A 76 -3.24 -20.78 7.23
C ALA A 76 -3.31 -20.70 8.77
N GLU A 77 -3.08 -21.83 9.45
CA GLU A 77 -3.07 -21.89 10.91
C GLU A 77 -1.88 -21.15 11.52
N ASN A 78 -0.71 -21.21 10.87
CA ASN A 78 0.54 -20.56 11.29
C ASN A 78 1.14 -19.76 10.12
N PRO A 79 0.62 -18.56 9.85
CA PRO A 79 0.98 -17.80 8.65
C PRO A 79 2.40 -17.20 8.69
N GLY A 80 3.00 -17.01 9.86
CA GLY A 80 4.34 -16.42 10.03
C GLY A 80 4.31 -14.90 10.09
N ASP A 81 3.78 -14.27 9.05
CA ASP A 81 3.71 -12.83 8.83
C ASP A 81 2.32 -12.39 8.34
N ILE A 82 2.16 -11.09 8.09
CA ILE A 82 0.98 -10.48 7.48
C ILE A 82 1.41 -9.74 6.21
N ASP A 83 0.94 -10.21 5.05
CA ASP A 83 1.14 -9.54 3.77
C ASP A 83 0.00 -8.54 3.47
N LEU A 84 0.31 -7.25 3.38
CA LEU A 84 -0.66 -6.19 3.05
C LEU A 84 -0.25 -5.40 1.82
N MET A 85 -1.24 -5.02 1.01
CA MET A 85 -1.07 -4.14 -0.13
C MET A 85 -2.02 -2.95 -0.02
N ILE A 86 -1.49 -1.74 -0.15
CA ILE A 86 -2.23 -0.49 -0.23
C ILE A 86 -2.16 0.03 -1.66
N LEU A 87 -3.31 0.36 -2.23
CA LEU A 87 -3.40 1.02 -3.52
C LEU A 87 -3.75 2.48 -3.33
N ASP A 88 -2.93 3.37 -3.89
CA ASP A 88 -3.14 4.83 -3.87
C ASP A 88 -2.97 5.43 -5.27
N ASN A 89 -3.02 6.76 -5.41
CA ASN A 89 -2.76 7.43 -6.70
C ASN A 89 -1.30 7.89 -6.89
N GLY A 90 -0.35 7.42 -6.07
CA GLY A 90 1.05 7.91 -6.09
C GLY A 90 1.45 8.72 -4.85
N HIS A 91 0.49 9.20 -4.05
CA HIS A 91 0.75 10.05 -2.89
C HIS A 91 1.78 9.46 -1.92
N PHE A 92 1.56 8.21 -1.54
CA PHE A 92 2.44 7.40 -0.72
C PHE A 92 3.37 6.61 -1.64
N SER A 93 2.84 5.87 -2.62
CA SER A 93 3.61 4.86 -3.37
C SER A 93 4.76 5.41 -4.20
N ASP A 94 4.75 6.70 -4.56
CA ASP A 94 5.92 7.30 -5.20
C ASP A 94 7.03 7.66 -4.18
N PHE A 95 6.76 7.62 -2.86
CA PHE A 95 7.69 7.87 -1.74
C PHE A 95 8.08 6.66 -0.94
N PHE A 96 7.32 5.57 -1.07
CA PHE A 96 7.75 4.22 -0.72
C PHE A 96 8.27 3.59 -2.01
N PRO A 97 9.42 4.05 -2.54
CA PRO A 97 9.95 3.41 -3.70
C PRO A 97 10.23 1.97 -3.30
N CYS A 98 9.58 1.02 -3.96
CA CYS A 98 10.23 -0.26 -4.22
C CYS A 98 11.48 -0.06 -5.13
N ASN A 99 12.10 1.14 -5.17
CA ASN A 99 13.03 1.64 -6.19
C ASN A 99 14.38 1.92 -5.50
N THR A 100 15.33 1.05 -5.82
CA THR A 100 16.68 0.92 -5.25
C THR A 100 17.72 1.84 -5.90
N ASP A 101 17.38 3.09 -6.24
CA ASP A 101 18.41 3.99 -6.79
C ASP A 101 19.45 4.43 -5.74
N LYS A 102 19.29 3.96 -4.49
CA LYS A 102 20.39 3.89 -3.53
C LYS A 102 20.94 2.47 -3.52
N ARG A 103 22.08 2.32 -4.20
CA ARG A 103 23.14 1.38 -3.80
C ARG A 103 23.12 1.29 -2.25
N HIS A 104 22.96 0.09 -1.68
CA HIS A 104 23.08 -0.25 -0.24
C HIS A 104 21.83 -0.72 0.55
N THR A 105 20.82 -1.38 -0.02
CA THR A 105 19.99 -2.30 0.80
C THR A 105 20.05 -3.72 0.24
N GLU A 106 20.57 -4.65 1.04
CA GLU A 106 20.81 -6.05 0.64
C GLU A 106 19.54 -6.92 0.77
N ASN A 107 18.40 -6.40 1.26
CA ASN A 107 17.22 -7.19 1.56
C ASN A 107 15.88 -6.45 1.29
N ALA A 108 15.16 -6.86 0.24
CA ALA A 108 13.87 -6.27 -0.15
C ALA A 108 12.75 -6.46 0.90
N TYR A 109 12.83 -7.48 1.76
CA TYR A 109 11.85 -7.73 2.82
C TYR A 109 12.00 -6.75 3.99
N GLN A 110 13.23 -6.33 4.28
CA GLN A 110 13.47 -5.28 5.28
C GLN A 110 12.83 -3.96 4.83
N ASP A 111 12.86 -3.66 3.52
CA ASP A 111 12.22 -2.48 2.95
C ASP A 111 10.68 -2.51 3.08
N LEU A 112 10.04 -3.70 3.11
CA LEU A 112 8.58 -3.84 3.27
C LEU A 112 8.11 -3.62 4.72
N GLY A 113 8.83 -4.18 5.70
CA GLY A 113 8.59 -3.88 7.11
C GLY A 113 8.85 -2.39 7.42
N ASP A 114 9.90 -1.83 6.82
CA ASP A 114 10.21 -0.41 6.91
C ASP A 114 9.09 0.44 6.30
N ASN A 115 8.46 0.04 5.19
CA ASN A 115 7.33 0.79 4.61
C ASN A 115 6.19 1.00 5.62
N LEU A 116 5.86 -0.02 6.42
CA LEU A 116 4.86 0.12 7.47
C LEU A 116 5.29 1.14 8.51
N VAL A 117 6.53 1.06 9.01
CA VAL A 117 7.06 2.02 9.98
C VAL A 117 7.04 3.44 9.40
N TRP A 118 7.54 3.64 8.18
CA TRP A 118 7.56 4.93 7.52
C TRP A 118 6.15 5.51 7.31
N LEU A 119 5.17 4.70 6.89
CA LEU A 119 3.79 5.14 6.72
C LEU A 119 3.17 5.55 8.06
N MET A 120 3.28 4.68 9.06
CA MET A 120 2.64 4.86 10.36
C MET A 120 3.22 6.06 11.11
N TYR A 121 4.54 6.23 11.11
CA TYR A 121 5.19 7.31 11.84
C TYR A 121 5.31 8.56 10.99
N GLY A 122 5.85 8.44 9.79
CA GLY A 122 6.18 9.55 8.92
C GLY A 122 4.96 10.31 8.38
N TRP A 123 3.87 9.59 8.05
CA TRP A 123 2.64 10.21 7.54
C TRP A 123 1.54 10.28 8.61
N PHE A 124 1.33 9.18 9.34
CA PHE A 124 0.18 9.10 10.26
C PHE A 124 0.49 9.57 11.69
N ASN A 125 1.76 9.88 12.00
CA ASN A 125 2.23 10.29 13.32
C ASN A 125 1.76 9.32 14.43
N VAL A 126 1.74 8.03 14.11
CA VAL A 126 1.54 6.95 15.06
C VAL A 126 2.89 6.65 15.68
N ASN A 127 2.95 6.63 17.01
CA ASN A 127 4.21 6.37 17.69
C ASN A 127 4.57 4.87 17.68
N GLU A 128 5.86 4.60 17.86
CA GLU A 128 6.44 3.25 17.88
C GLU A 128 5.76 2.30 18.82
N VAL A 129 5.60 2.75 20.06
CA VAL A 129 5.09 1.92 21.15
C VAL A 129 3.66 1.49 20.83
N GLN A 130 2.87 2.35 20.20
CA GLN A 130 1.51 2.04 19.76
C GLN A 130 1.52 1.01 18.63
N LEU A 131 2.40 1.15 17.63
CA LEU A 131 2.49 0.20 16.53
C LEU A 131 3.01 -1.17 17.00
N GLN A 132 4.07 -1.20 17.81
CA GLN A 132 4.61 -2.45 18.37
C GLN A 132 3.59 -3.16 19.26
N LYS A 133 2.82 -2.42 20.07
CA LYS A 133 1.71 -2.99 20.86
C LYS A 133 0.57 -3.51 19.99
N LEU A 134 0.31 -2.88 18.85
CA LEU A 134 -0.69 -3.37 17.91
C LEU A 134 -0.26 -4.72 17.33
N LEU A 135 1.00 -4.81 16.89
CA LEU A 135 1.52 -5.98 16.17
C LEU A 135 1.94 -7.14 17.10
N GLU A 136 2.29 -6.86 18.35
CA GLU A 136 2.68 -7.88 19.35
C GLU A 136 3.80 -8.84 18.87
N GLY A 137 4.73 -8.32 18.07
CA GLY A 137 5.84 -9.11 17.51
C GLY A 137 5.50 -9.88 16.22
N ILE A 138 4.30 -9.68 15.65
CA ILE A 138 3.96 -10.16 14.31
C ILE A 138 4.61 -9.24 13.27
N GLU A 139 5.34 -9.84 12.33
CA GLU A 139 5.91 -9.14 11.19
C GLU A 139 4.83 -8.82 10.15
N VAL A 140 4.97 -7.66 9.50
CA VAL A 140 4.02 -7.19 8.49
C VAL A 140 4.79 -6.65 7.30
N ASP A 141 4.54 -7.24 6.14
CA ASP A 141 5.10 -6.80 4.87
C ASP A 141 4.08 -5.90 4.17
N LEU A 142 4.41 -4.61 4.06
CA LEU A 142 3.52 -3.63 3.46
C LEU A 142 4.00 -3.19 2.07
N HIS A 143 3.23 -3.57 1.05
CA HIS A 143 3.37 -3.08 -0.31
C HIS A 143 2.52 -1.82 -0.49
N VAL A 144 3.15 -0.69 -0.85
CA VAL A 144 2.44 0.55 -1.18
C VAL A 144 2.58 0.79 -2.67
N LEU A 145 1.52 0.53 -3.43
CA LEU A 145 1.55 0.49 -4.90
C LEU A 145 0.64 1.57 -5.53
N PRO A 146 1.08 2.21 -6.62
CA PRO A 146 0.24 3.19 -7.32
C PRO A 146 -0.80 2.48 -8.17
N LEU A 147 -2.04 2.95 -8.19
CA LEU A 147 -3.17 2.42 -8.97
C LEU A 147 -2.85 2.23 -10.46
N ARG A 148 -1.89 2.99 -11.00
CA ARG A 148 -1.39 2.82 -12.38
C ARG A 148 -0.86 1.41 -12.66
N PHE A 149 -0.45 0.63 -11.65
CA PHE A 149 -0.06 -0.77 -11.84
C PHE A 149 -1.21 -1.65 -12.35
N LEU A 150 -2.47 -1.30 -12.04
CA LEU A 150 -3.63 -2.02 -12.58
C LEU A 150 -3.77 -1.81 -14.10
N LYS A 151 -3.35 -0.66 -14.61
CA LYS A 151 -3.51 -0.28 -16.02
C LYS A 151 -2.28 -0.61 -16.88
N LEU A 152 -1.10 -0.58 -16.28
CA LEU A 152 0.17 -0.64 -17.02
C LEU A 152 0.92 -1.94 -16.74
N GLN A 153 0.99 -2.81 -17.76
CA GLN A 153 1.76 -4.06 -17.69
C GLN A 153 3.24 -3.83 -17.42
N THR A 154 3.82 -2.75 -17.95
CA THR A 154 5.22 -2.36 -17.67
C THR A 154 5.46 -2.07 -16.19
N THR A 155 4.52 -1.41 -15.53
CA THR A 155 4.56 -1.17 -14.08
C THR A 155 4.46 -2.48 -13.31
N ARG A 156 3.59 -3.41 -13.73
CA ARG A 156 3.51 -4.75 -13.11
C ARG A 156 4.80 -5.52 -13.27
N ALA A 157 5.36 -5.58 -14.47
CA ALA A 157 6.62 -6.25 -14.74
C ALA A 157 7.75 -5.68 -13.87
N ALA A 158 7.83 -4.36 -13.75
CA ALA A 158 8.82 -3.70 -12.89
C ALA A 158 8.64 -4.05 -11.40
N ILE A 159 7.40 -4.21 -10.91
CA ILE A 159 7.14 -4.64 -9.53
C ILE A 159 7.50 -6.11 -9.34
N ALA A 160 7.11 -7.00 -10.26
CA ALA A 160 7.40 -8.44 -10.18
C ALA A 160 8.92 -8.72 -10.20
N ASP A 161 9.66 -8.02 -11.05
CA ASP A 161 11.13 -8.12 -11.14
C ASP A 161 11.81 -7.79 -9.79
N LYS A 162 11.28 -6.80 -9.06
CA LYS A 162 11.78 -6.41 -7.73
C LYS A 162 11.59 -7.48 -6.67
N HIS A 163 10.48 -8.20 -6.73
CA HIS A 163 10.22 -9.34 -5.86
C HIS A 163 11.01 -10.58 -6.28
N LYS A 164 11.74 -10.52 -7.41
CA LYS A 164 12.39 -11.66 -8.06
C LYS A 164 11.43 -12.82 -8.29
N ASP A 165 10.15 -12.50 -8.46
CA ASP A 165 9.07 -13.46 -8.70
C ASP A 165 8.23 -12.97 -9.89
N PRO A 166 8.40 -13.54 -11.09
CA PRO A 166 7.60 -13.17 -12.25
C PRO A 166 6.10 -13.50 -12.07
N ASN A 167 5.76 -14.37 -11.12
CA ASN A 167 4.38 -14.71 -10.77
C ASN A 167 3.88 -13.98 -9.52
N PHE A 168 4.60 -12.96 -9.02
CA PHE A 168 4.27 -12.26 -7.78
C PHE A 168 2.79 -11.91 -7.67
N PHE A 169 2.23 -11.20 -8.66
CA PHE A 169 0.83 -10.79 -8.62
C PHE A 169 -0.13 -11.98 -8.73
N LYS A 170 0.19 -12.99 -9.54
CA LYS A 170 -0.62 -14.20 -9.64
C LYS A 170 -0.67 -14.93 -8.29
N ASN A 171 0.45 -14.99 -7.59
CA ASN A 171 0.55 -15.58 -6.26
C ASN A 171 -0.20 -14.73 -5.21
N ALA A 172 0.00 -13.41 -5.21
CA ALA A 172 -0.65 -12.48 -4.31
C ALA A 172 -2.18 -12.52 -4.45
N PHE A 173 -2.70 -12.49 -5.68
CA PHE A 173 -4.14 -12.50 -5.93
C PHE A 173 -4.78 -13.89 -5.92
N ARG A 174 -4.00 -14.97 -5.74
CA ARG A 174 -4.55 -16.33 -5.59
C ARG A 174 -5.43 -16.47 -4.34
N ALA A 175 -5.02 -15.82 -3.26
CA ALA A 175 -5.77 -15.76 -2.01
C ALA A 175 -5.64 -14.33 -1.47
N ALA A 176 -6.63 -13.50 -1.81
CA ALA A 176 -6.65 -12.10 -1.42
C ALA A 176 -8.03 -11.69 -0.91
N LEU A 177 -8.04 -10.84 0.11
CA LEU A 177 -9.22 -10.25 0.71
C LEU A 177 -9.10 -8.73 0.62
N ARG A 178 -10.20 -8.05 0.27
CA ARG A 178 -10.25 -6.59 0.24
C ARG A 178 -10.82 -6.09 1.56
N PHE A 179 -10.29 -4.96 2.05
CA PHE A 179 -10.83 -4.32 3.24
C PHE A 179 -12.11 -3.55 2.91
N ASN A 180 -13.23 -3.97 3.48
CA ASN A 180 -14.50 -3.26 3.37
C ASN A 180 -14.61 -2.21 4.47
N ARG A 181 -14.51 -0.94 4.07
CA ARG A 181 -14.53 0.23 4.97
C ARG A 181 -15.86 0.46 5.68
N ILE A 182 -16.96 -0.11 5.16
CA ILE A 182 -18.28 0.03 5.77
C ILE A 182 -18.42 -0.94 6.93
N THR A 183 -17.97 -2.18 6.74
CA THR A 183 -18.04 -3.23 7.78
C THR A 183 -16.84 -3.20 8.72
N GLY A 184 -15.71 -2.63 8.27
CA GLY A 184 -14.44 -2.64 9.00
C GLY A 184 -13.71 -3.98 8.95
N GLU A 185 -14.04 -4.85 7.98
CA GLU A 185 -13.56 -6.24 7.89
C GLU A 185 -12.96 -6.55 6.51
N PHE A 186 -12.14 -7.59 6.43
CA PHE A 186 -11.69 -8.15 5.16
C PHE A 186 -12.74 -9.08 4.56
N GLU A 187 -13.01 -8.94 3.27
CA GLU A 187 -13.93 -9.79 2.53
C GLU A 187 -13.30 -10.34 1.24
N PRO A 188 -13.69 -11.54 0.80
CA PRO A 188 -13.21 -12.09 -0.47
C PRO A 188 -13.55 -11.17 -1.64
N PHE A 189 -12.62 -11.07 -2.59
CA PHE A 189 -12.85 -10.39 -3.86
C PHE A 189 -12.15 -11.13 -5.00
N THR A 190 -12.40 -10.73 -6.24
CA THR A 190 -11.79 -11.34 -7.43
C THR A 190 -11.04 -10.30 -8.26
N LEU A 191 -10.19 -10.74 -9.17
CA LEU A 191 -9.53 -9.83 -10.12
C LEU A 191 -10.56 -9.09 -11.00
N GLU A 192 -11.68 -9.74 -11.36
CA GLU A 192 -12.77 -9.12 -12.10
C GLU A 192 -13.33 -7.88 -11.36
N TYR A 193 -13.40 -7.91 -10.03
CA TYR A 193 -13.82 -6.74 -9.25
C TYR A 193 -12.90 -5.53 -9.51
N LEU A 194 -11.58 -5.74 -9.53
CA LEU A 194 -10.62 -4.66 -9.79
C LEU A 194 -10.70 -4.19 -11.24
N GLU A 195 -10.86 -5.11 -12.20
CA GLU A 195 -11.03 -4.78 -13.61
C GLU A 195 -12.27 -3.92 -13.86
N ASP A 196 -13.41 -4.31 -13.30
CA ASP A 196 -14.67 -3.58 -13.43
C ASP A 196 -14.60 -2.20 -12.74
N ARG A 197 -14.09 -2.16 -11.51
CA ARG A 197 -14.00 -0.94 -10.70
C ARG A 197 -13.05 0.10 -11.30
N TYR A 198 -11.90 -0.36 -11.80
CA TYR A 198 -10.84 0.53 -12.29
C TYR A 198 -10.74 0.60 -13.81
N ARG A 199 -11.63 -0.11 -14.54
CA ARG A 199 -11.67 -0.17 -16.01
C ARG A 199 -10.31 -0.52 -16.59
N CYS A 200 -9.78 -1.68 -16.19
CA CYS A 200 -8.45 -2.15 -16.58
C CYS A 200 -8.46 -3.61 -17.06
N ASN A 201 -7.31 -4.09 -17.54
CA ASN A 201 -7.13 -5.48 -17.99
C ASN A 201 -5.97 -6.10 -17.21
N LEU A 202 -6.28 -7.16 -16.46
CA LEU A 202 -5.37 -7.90 -15.59
C LEU A 202 -5.21 -9.37 -16.05
N SER A 203 -5.53 -9.66 -17.31
CA SER A 203 -5.44 -11.03 -17.86
C SER A 203 -4.04 -11.64 -17.81
N ASP A 204 -2.99 -10.83 -17.74
CA ASP A 204 -1.59 -11.25 -17.61
C ASP A 204 -1.21 -11.74 -16.20
N ILE A 205 -2.01 -11.43 -15.18
CA ILE A 205 -1.79 -11.85 -13.79
C ILE A 205 -2.87 -12.83 -13.27
N ARG A 206 -3.75 -13.31 -14.16
CA ARG A 206 -4.68 -14.40 -13.88
C ARG A 206 -3.98 -15.77 -13.91
#